data_AF-A0A314XYQ0-F1
#
_entry.id   AF-A0A314XYQ0-F1
#
_cell.length_a   1.000
_cell.length_b   1.000
_cell.length_c   1.000
_cell.angle_alpha   90.00
_cell.angle_beta   90.00
_cell.angle_gamma   90.00
#
_symmetry.space_group_name_H-M   'P 1'
#
loop_
_entity.id
_entity.type
_entity.pdbx_description
1 polymer ?
#
loop_
_entity_poly.entity_id
_entity_poly.type
_entity_poly.pdbx_seq_one_letter_code
_entity_poly.pdbx_strand_id
1 'polypeptide(L)'
;MPVQSKIEFCEFCRVWAGQDGEMYKEMTGSSCSSRSECKEEDENGEKVGSIPLPWELMQPVFRILGHCLLCPNQNKELVDKGSEACRSLYARSMHDINPKAILATGSLLRLTKHALDSNDEFDPTEIPKSRVISV
;
A
#
# COMPACT_ATOMS: atom_id res chain seq x y z
N MET A 1 -9.52 -16.62 -1.74
CA MET A 1 -10.48 -15.49 -1.80
C MET A 1 -10.58 -15.01 -3.24
N PRO A 2 -11.78 -14.96 -3.83
CA PRO A 2 -12.00 -14.44 -5.19
C PRO A 2 -11.47 -13.00 -5.34
N VAL A 3 -11.10 -12.62 -6.57
CA VAL A 3 -10.54 -11.28 -6.86
C VAL A 3 -11.54 -10.18 -6.49
N GLN A 4 -12.83 -10.36 -6.79
CA GLN A 4 -13.86 -9.38 -6.48
C GLN A 4 -13.97 -9.08 -4.98
N SER A 5 -14.01 -10.13 -4.14
CA SER A 5 -14.05 -9.96 -2.68
C SER A 5 -12.80 -9.26 -2.13
N LYS A 6 -11.65 -9.41 -2.80
CA LYS A 6 -10.43 -8.69 -2.42
C LYS A 6 -10.51 -7.20 -2.77
N ILE A 7 -11.09 -6.85 -3.93
CA ILE A 7 -11.30 -5.46 -4.34
C ILE A 7 -12.27 -4.77 -3.37
N GLU A 8 -13.42 -5.38 -3.12
CA GLU A 8 -14.42 -4.89 -2.15
C GLU A 8 -13.81 -4.73 -0.75
N PHE A 9 -12.96 -5.66 -0.33
CA PHE A 9 -12.23 -5.56 0.93
C PHE A 9 -11.27 -4.36 0.98
N CYS A 10 -10.55 -4.08 -0.12
CA CYS A 10 -9.65 -2.92 -0.19
C CYS A 10 -10.44 -1.60 -0.14
N GLU A 11 -11.55 -1.52 -0.88
CA GLU A 11 -12.44 -0.34 -0.84
C GLU A 11 -13.04 -0.14 0.54
N PHE A 12 -13.47 -1.22 1.19
CA PHE A 12 -13.91 -1.18 2.58
C PHE A 12 -12.80 -0.63 3.49
N CYS A 13 -11.57 -1.11 3.36
CA CYS A 13 -10.43 -0.63 4.17
C CYS A 13 -10.16 0.87 3.97
N ARG A 14 -10.30 1.38 2.75
CA ARG A 14 -10.17 2.82 2.44
C ARG A 14 -11.25 3.64 3.12
N VAL A 15 -12.52 3.31 2.90
CA VAL A 15 -13.65 4.01 3.54
C VAL A 15 -13.54 3.92 5.06
N TRP A 16 -13.23 2.72 5.54
CA TRP A 16 -13.08 2.45 6.94
C TRP A 16 -11.94 3.26 7.56
N ALA A 17 -10.84 3.53 6.85
CA ALA A 17 -9.72 4.38 7.29
C ALA A 17 -10.14 5.83 7.60
N GLY A 18 -11.24 6.29 7.00
CA GLY A 18 -11.78 7.66 7.18
C GLY A 18 -10.85 8.76 6.63
N GLN A 19 -9.80 8.37 5.90
CA GLN A 19 -8.78 9.26 5.34
C GLN A 19 -8.25 8.65 4.06
N ASP A 20 -8.11 9.44 3.00
CA ASP A 20 -7.61 8.94 1.72
C ASP A 20 -6.09 8.69 1.75
N GLY A 21 -5.34 9.42 2.59
CA GLY A 21 -3.90 9.23 2.74
C GLY A 21 -3.09 9.75 1.54
N GLU A 22 -3.67 10.63 0.71
CA GLU A 22 -3.03 11.25 -0.46
C GLU A 22 -1.70 11.95 -0.13
N MET A 23 -1.51 12.44 1.11
CA MET A 23 -0.22 13.00 1.56
C MET A 23 0.94 11.99 1.42
N TYR A 24 0.66 10.69 1.51
CA TYR A 24 1.65 9.63 1.41
C TYR A 24 1.72 9.02 -0.01
N LYS A 25 1.22 9.74 -1.01
CA LYS A 25 1.27 9.32 -2.42
C LYS A 25 2.69 9.19 -2.96
N GLU A 26 3.62 10.00 -2.47
CA GLU A 26 5.03 9.90 -2.87
C GLU A 26 5.64 8.51 -2.56
N MET A 27 5.16 7.84 -1.51
CA MET A 27 5.71 6.58 -1.03
C MET A 27 5.49 5.39 -1.98
N THR A 28 4.52 5.44 -2.92
CA THR A 28 4.36 4.39 -3.96
C THR A 28 4.65 4.86 -5.38
N GLY A 29 5.25 6.03 -5.58
CA GLY A 29 5.77 6.43 -6.90
C GLY A 29 4.72 6.69 -7.98
N SER A 30 3.46 6.97 -7.63
CA SER A 30 2.46 7.38 -8.62
C SER A 30 2.75 8.81 -9.10
N SER A 31 3.48 8.91 -10.21
CA SER A 31 3.79 10.15 -10.92
C SER A 31 2.54 10.65 -11.66
N CYS A 32 1.60 11.25 -10.96
CA CYS A 32 0.69 12.24 -11.55
C CYS A 32 1.06 13.62 -11.00
N SER A 33 1.67 14.42 -11.87
CA SER A 33 2.08 15.79 -11.59
C SER A 33 0.84 16.68 -11.46
N SER A 34 0.26 16.71 -10.28
CA SER A 34 -0.59 17.80 -9.85
C SER A 34 -0.14 18.13 -8.44
N ARG A 35 0.61 19.25 -8.33
CA ARG A 35 0.71 20.02 -7.09
C ARG A 35 -0.72 20.40 -6.71
N SER A 36 -1.43 19.49 -6.07
CA SER A 36 -2.58 19.86 -5.28
C SER A 36 -1.98 20.46 -4.04
N GLU A 37 -2.10 21.79 -3.95
CA GLU A 37 -2.05 22.49 -2.69
C GLU A 37 -2.85 21.67 -1.67
N CYS A 38 -2.33 21.58 -0.45
CA CYS A 38 -3.04 21.03 0.70
C CYS A 38 -4.29 21.88 0.91
N LYS A 39 -5.33 21.63 0.15
CA LYS A 39 -6.67 22.03 0.48
C LYS A 39 -7.07 21.11 1.62
N GLU A 40 -6.88 21.61 2.83
CA GLU A 40 -7.97 21.47 3.79
C GLU A 40 -9.25 21.88 3.05
N GLU A 41 -10.32 21.10 3.23
CA GLU A 41 -11.69 21.26 2.73
C GLU A 41 -12.12 20.13 1.77
N ASP A 42 -12.91 19.19 2.32
CA ASP A 42 -14.30 19.14 1.89
C ASP A 42 -15.21 18.81 3.09
N GLU A 43 -16.16 19.70 3.34
CA GLU A 43 -17.23 19.61 4.34
C GLU A 43 -18.45 18.84 3.81
N ASN A 44 -18.28 17.94 2.83
CA ASN A 44 -19.44 17.33 2.16
C ASN A 44 -19.32 15.84 1.77
N GLY A 45 -18.30 15.13 2.24
CA GLY A 45 -18.39 13.67 2.39
C GLY A 45 -18.71 13.39 3.84
N GLU A 46 -19.78 12.67 4.15
CA GLU A 46 -20.05 12.21 5.52
C GLU A 46 -18.76 11.60 6.08
N LYS A 47 -18.06 12.35 6.94
CA LYS A 47 -16.88 11.87 7.64
C LYS A 47 -17.40 10.87 8.64
N VAL A 48 -17.69 9.65 8.16
CA VAL A 48 -17.99 8.52 9.01
C VAL A 48 -16.80 8.43 9.94
N GLY A 49 -17.02 8.84 11.19
CA GLY A 49 -15.94 9.04 12.14
C GLY A 49 -15.05 7.81 12.17
N SER A 50 -13.73 8.03 12.18
CA SER A 50 -12.76 6.95 12.33
C SER A 50 -13.12 6.13 13.57
N ILE A 51 -13.49 4.87 13.35
CA ILE A 51 -13.81 3.95 14.44
C ILE A 51 -12.48 3.63 15.14
N PRO A 52 -12.34 3.83 16.46
CA PRO A 52 -11.13 3.46 17.18
C PRO A 52 -10.99 1.94 17.19
N LEU A 53 -9.85 1.43 16.71
CA LEU A 53 -9.70 0.01 16.43
C LEU A 53 -8.57 -0.64 17.21
N PRO A 54 -8.82 -1.81 17.80
CA PRO A 54 -7.78 -2.63 18.38
C PRO A 54 -6.79 -3.09 17.29
N TRP A 55 -5.51 -3.05 17.61
CA TRP A 55 -4.41 -3.48 16.74
C TRP A 55 -4.55 -4.92 16.26
N GLU A 56 -5.24 -5.75 17.03
CA GLU A 56 -5.55 -7.16 16.76
C GLU A 56 -6.29 -7.34 15.44
N LEU A 57 -7.14 -6.39 15.05
CA LEU A 57 -7.85 -6.41 13.77
C LEU A 57 -6.98 -5.95 12.60
N MET A 58 -5.96 -5.12 12.84
CA MET A 58 -5.06 -4.67 11.79
C MET A 58 -4.14 -5.79 11.28
N GLN A 59 -3.82 -6.77 12.13
CA GLN A 59 -2.97 -7.90 11.76
C GLN A 59 -3.53 -8.73 10.58
N PRO A 60 -4.79 -9.23 10.61
CA PRO A 60 -5.36 -9.93 9.47
C PRO A 60 -5.57 -8.99 8.27
N VAL A 61 -5.91 -7.72 8.50
CA VAL A 61 -6.08 -6.73 7.42
C VAL A 61 -4.80 -6.57 6.62
N PHE A 62 -3.65 -6.36 7.28
CA PHE A 62 -2.37 -6.21 6.60
C PHE A 62 -1.90 -7.49 5.92
N ARG A 63 -2.20 -8.67 6.47
CA ARG A 63 -1.92 -9.94 5.79
C ARG A 63 -2.71 -10.05 4.49
N ILE A 64 -4.01 -9.71 4.52
CA ILE A 64 -4.86 -9.74 3.34
C ILE A 64 -4.35 -8.73 2.29
N LEU A 65 -4.03 -7.51 2.70
CA LEU A 65 -3.45 -6.48 1.81
C LEU A 65 -2.10 -6.91 1.23
N GLY A 66 -1.24 -7.54 2.03
CA GLY A 66 0.00 -8.15 1.54
C GLY A 66 -0.26 -9.15 0.41
N HIS A 67 -1.27 -10.00 0.58
CA HIS A 67 -1.72 -10.92 -0.47
C HIS A 67 -2.45 -10.26 -1.65
N CYS A 68 -2.90 -9.02 -1.54
CA CYS A 68 -3.50 -8.28 -2.65
C CYS A 68 -2.42 -7.57 -3.48
N LEU A 69 -1.43 -6.98 -2.81
CA LEU A 69 -0.37 -6.17 -3.42
C LEU A 69 0.78 -7.02 -3.99
N LEU A 70 1.16 -8.10 -3.30
CA LEU A 70 2.33 -8.92 -3.64
C LEU A 70 1.94 -10.28 -4.23
N CYS A 71 0.72 -10.41 -4.75
CA CYS A 71 0.26 -11.67 -5.36
C CYS A 71 1.03 -11.93 -6.67
N PRO A 72 1.53 -13.16 -6.92
CA PRO A 72 2.16 -13.51 -8.20
C PRO A 72 1.24 -13.34 -9.42
N ASN A 73 -0.07 -13.47 -9.21
CA ASN A 73 -1.09 -13.26 -10.26
C ASN A 73 -1.65 -11.83 -10.15
N GLN A 74 -0.83 -10.86 -10.54
CA GLN A 74 -1.14 -9.43 -10.38
C GLN A 74 -2.31 -9.00 -11.28
N ASN A 75 -3.43 -8.65 -10.66
CA ASN A 75 -4.50 -7.89 -11.30
C ASN A 75 -4.24 -6.41 -11.03
N LYS A 76 -4.08 -5.59 -12.09
CA LYS A 76 -3.71 -4.17 -11.94
C LYS A 76 -4.70 -3.39 -11.08
N GLU A 77 -5.99 -3.64 -11.27
CA GLU A 77 -7.07 -3.02 -10.50
C GLU A 77 -6.98 -3.38 -9.00
N LEU A 78 -6.66 -4.64 -8.68
CA LEU A 78 -6.50 -5.07 -7.29
C LEU A 78 -5.28 -4.41 -6.62
N VAL A 79 -4.18 -4.24 -7.36
CA VAL A 79 -2.97 -3.59 -6.85
C VAL A 79 -3.23 -2.10 -6.63
N ASP A 80 -3.92 -1.43 -7.55
CA ASP A 80 -4.28 -0.01 -7.42
C ASP A 80 -5.14 0.24 -6.18
N LYS A 81 -6.27 -0.47 -6.06
CA LYS A 81 -7.18 -0.41 -4.92
C LYS A 81 -6.52 -0.83 -3.61
N GLY A 82 -5.67 -1.86 -3.66
CA GLY A 82 -4.88 -2.30 -2.50
C GLY A 82 -3.85 -1.26 -2.05
N SER A 83 -3.25 -0.52 -2.99
CA SER A 83 -2.27 0.53 -2.70
C SER A 83 -2.94 1.76 -2.08
N GLU A 84 -4.13 2.12 -2.57
CA GLU A 84 -4.97 3.17 -2.01
C GLU A 84 -5.37 2.81 -0.58
N ALA A 85 -5.94 1.62 -0.37
CA ALA A 85 -6.31 1.12 0.95
C ALA A 85 -5.12 1.08 1.93
N CYS A 86 -3.95 0.63 1.47
CA CYS A 86 -2.74 0.58 2.30
C CYS A 86 -2.25 1.98 2.69
N ARG A 87 -2.38 2.99 1.82
CA ARG A 87 -2.07 4.39 2.15
C ARG A 87 -3.03 4.99 3.14
N SER A 88 -4.32 4.79 2.94
CA SER A 88 -5.35 5.24 3.87
C SER A 88 -5.13 4.68 5.27
N LEU A 89 -4.79 3.38 5.37
CA LEU A 89 -4.44 2.76 6.64
C LEU A 89 -3.10 3.24 7.22
N TYR A 90 -2.12 3.58 6.38
CA TYR A 90 -0.86 4.20 6.84
C TYR A 90 -1.13 5.58 7.43
N ALA A 91 -1.94 6.41 6.77
CA ALA A 91 -2.35 7.71 7.28
C ALA A 91 -3.06 7.59 8.63
N ARG A 92 -4.05 6.69 8.73
CA ARG A 92 -4.67 6.35 10.02
C ARG A 92 -3.64 5.94 11.06
N SER A 93 -2.72 5.04 10.72
CA SER A 93 -1.71 4.53 11.65
C SER A 93 -0.82 5.65 12.22
N MET A 94 -0.55 6.68 11.41
CA MET A 94 0.18 7.88 11.83
C MET A 94 -0.65 8.73 12.79
N HIS A 95 -1.94 8.92 12.51
CA HIS A 95 -2.87 9.63 13.41
C HIS A 95 -3.06 8.91 14.75
N ASP A 96 -3.18 7.58 14.73
CA ASP A 96 -3.34 6.75 15.93
C ASP A 96 -2.01 6.56 16.69
N ILE A 97 -0.89 7.03 16.13
CA ILE A 97 0.47 6.89 16.68
C ILE A 97 0.76 5.41 17.03
N ASN A 98 0.35 4.47 16.17
CA ASN A 98 0.57 3.05 16.39
C ASN A 98 1.84 2.58 15.65
N PRO A 99 2.99 2.43 16.35
CA PRO A 99 4.27 2.16 15.70
C PRO A 99 4.29 0.81 14.96
N LYS A 100 3.57 -0.21 15.46
CA LYS A 100 3.49 -1.51 14.79
C LYS A 100 2.70 -1.38 13.47
N ALA A 101 1.65 -0.58 13.48
CA ALA A 101 0.82 -0.31 12.31
C ALA A 101 1.57 0.47 11.25
N ILE A 102 2.24 1.55 11.66
CA ILE A 102 3.08 2.40 10.82
C ILE A 102 4.16 1.54 10.14
N LEU A 103 4.85 0.69 10.91
CA LEU A 103 5.91 -0.16 10.36
C LEU A 103 5.35 -1.17 9.33
N ALA A 104 4.24 -1.84 9.65
CA ALA A 104 3.65 -2.85 8.76
C ALA A 104 3.17 -2.25 7.44
N THR A 105 2.37 -1.18 7.49
CA THR A 105 1.81 -0.52 6.30
C THR A 105 2.89 0.22 5.50
N GLY A 106 3.82 0.91 6.17
CA GLY A 106 4.93 1.58 5.48
C GLY A 106 5.91 0.59 4.82
N SER A 107 6.11 -0.59 5.40
CA SER A 107 6.91 -1.64 4.74
C SER A 107 6.18 -2.20 3.51
N LEU A 108 4.86 -2.40 3.61
CA LEU A 108 4.06 -2.89 2.50
C LEU A 108 4.00 -1.91 1.32
N LEU A 109 3.88 -0.60 1.57
CA LEU A 109 3.95 0.44 0.53
C LEU A 109 5.29 0.42 -0.20
N ARG A 110 6.41 0.31 0.53
CA ARG A 110 7.75 0.23 -0.06
C ARG A 110 7.94 -1.03 -0.88
N LEU A 111 7.50 -2.18 -0.38
CA LEU A 111 7.57 -3.44 -1.12
C LEU A 111 6.73 -3.40 -2.40
N THR A 112 5.54 -2.80 -2.33
CA THR A 112 4.68 -2.62 -3.50
C THR A 112 5.34 -1.74 -4.55
N LYS A 113 5.97 -0.63 -4.13
CA LYS A 113 6.76 0.23 -5.01
C LYS A 113 7.86 -0.56 -5.70
N HIS A 114 8.67 -1.30 -4.94
CA HIS A 114 9.71 -2.15 -5.50
C HIS A 114 9.15 -3.21 -6.46
N ALA A 115 7.99 -3.80 -6.18
CA ALA A 115 7.36 -4.80 -7.06
C ALA A 115 6.83 -4.19 -8.38
N LEU A 116 6.48 -2.91 -8.39
CA LEU A 116 6.12 -2.17 -9.60
C LEU A 116 7.38 -1.72 -10.38
N ASP A 117 8.43 -1.34 -9.65
CA ASP A 117 9.70 -0.85 -10.20
C ASP A 117 10.62 -2.00 -10.69
N SER A 118 10.47 -3.23 -10.16
CA SER A 118 11.31 -4.41 -10.45
C SER A 118 11.14 -5.01 -11.85
N ASN A 119 10.75 -4.20 -12.84
CA ASN A 119 11.09 -4.46 -14.24
C ASN A 119 12.59 -4.23 -14.51
N ASP A 120 13.35 -3.69 -13.55
CA ASP A 120 14.81 -3.66 -13.60
C ASP A 120 15.42 -5.00 -13.14
N GLU A 121 15.95 -5.71 -14.12
CA GLU A 121 16.67 -6.98 -14.09
C GLU A 121 18.03 -6.84 -13.37
N PHE A 122 18.04 -6.39 -12.12
CA PHE A 122 19.24 -6.41 -11.28
C PHE A 122 19.01 -7.22 -10.02
N ASP A 123 19.27 -8.53 -10.12
CA ASP A 123 19.35 -9.43 -8.98
C ASP A 123 20.81 -9.50 -8.48
N PRO A 124 21.15 -8.84 -7.35
CA PRO A 124 22.50 -8.90 -6.78
C PRO A 124 22.87 -10.28 -6.22
N THR A 125 21.93 -11.23 -6.17
CA THR A 125 22.19 -12.64 -5.85
C THR A 125 22.46 -13.50 -7.08
N GLU A 126 22.31 -12.96 -8.30
CA GLU A 126 22.78 -13.64 -9.50
C GLU A 126 24.31 -13.61 -9.57
N ILE A 127 24.91 -14.79 -9.55
CA ILE A 127 26.34 -14.96 -9.80
C ILE A 127 26.59 -14.67 -11.29
N PRO A 128 27.46 -13.69 -11.64
CA PRO A 128 27.77 -13.42 -13.04
C PRO A 128 28.33 -14.71 -13.67
N LYS A 129 27.67 -15.18 -14.74
CA LYS A 129 28.07 -16.38 -15.49
C LYS A 129 29.30 -16.10 -16.36
N SER A 130 30.38 -15.56 -15.82
CA SER A 130 31.66 -15.53 -16.53
C SER A 130 32.32 -16.91 -16.43
N ARG A 131 32.14 -17.75 -17.47
CA ARG A 131 32.88 -19.00 -17.65
C ARG A 131 34.33 -18.75 -18.09
N VAL A 132 35.03 -17.81 -17.46
CA VAL A 132 36.45 -17.57 -17.71
C VAL A 132 37.21 -17.81 -16.42
N ILE A 133 37.67 -19.04 -16.24
CA ILE A 133 38.78 -19.33 -15.34
C ILE A 133 40.02 -18.99 -16.16
N SER A 134 40.54 -17.78 -16.01
CA SER A 134 41.89 -17.46 -16.48
C SER A 134 42.87 -18.20 -15.58
N VAL A 135 43.50 -19.25 -16.13
CA VAL A 135 44.60 -20.01 -15.53
C VAL A 135 45.90 -19.25 -15.70
#